data_AF-A0A118DVM7-F1
#
_entry.id   AF-A0A118DVM7-F1
#
_cell.length_a   1.000
_cell.length_b   1.000
_cell.length_c   1.000
_cell.angle_alpha   90.00
_cell.angle_beta   90.00
_cell.angle_gamma   90.00
#
_symmetry.space_group_name_H-M   'P 1'
#
loop_
_entity.id
_entity.type
_entity.pdbx_description
1 polymer ?
#
loop_
_entity_poly.entity_id
_entity_poly.type
_entity_poly.pdbx_seq_one_letter_code
_entity_poly.pdbx_strand_id
1 'polypeptide(L)'
;MADPQLITTAVELPGYRIERSLGIARGIVVRSRSIVGTFGASIQTLFGGNISLYTSLCERARQDAYERMIEQARQMGGNGIIGMRYDTTDIASGVTEVLCYGTAVQAVRAG
;
A
#
# COMPACT_ATOMS: atom_id res chain seq x y z
N MET A 1 4.26 12.78 12.33
CA MET A 1 4.52 11.49 11.66
C MET A 1 3.20 10.74 11.66
N ALA A 2 2.73 10.19 10.52
CA ALA A 2 1.57 9.31 10.55
C ALA A 2 1.94 8.08 11.37
N ASP A 3 1.20 7.83 12.45
CA ASP A 3 1.42 6.65 13.28
C ASP A 3 0.90 5.44 12.50
N PRO A 4 1.71 4.40 12.22
CA PRO A 4 1.23 3.19 11.55
C PRO A 4 0.00 2.58 12.23
N GLN A 5 -0.19 2.83 13.53
CA GLN A 5 -1.36 2.37 14.29
C GLN A 5 -2.67 3.13 13.94
N LEU A 6 -2.59 4.23 13.18
CA LEU A 6 -3.74 5.03 12.72
C LEU A 6 -4.08 4.81 11.25
N ILE A 7 -3.60 3.72 10.66
CA ILE A 7 -3.93 3.31 9.30
C ILE A 7 -4.78 2.05 9.37
N THR A 8 -5.99 2.08 8.82
CA THR A 8 -6.95 0.98 8.95
C THR A 8 -7.81 0.81 7.71
N THR A 9 -8.26 -0.42 7.50
CA THR A 9 -9.28 -0.74 6.50
C THR A 9 -10.70 -0.37 6.99
N ALA A 10 -10.89 -0.14 8.29
CA ALA A 10 -12.13 0.38 8.86
C ALA A 10 -12.33 1.88 8.52
N VAL A 11 -13.54 2.40 8.70
CA VAL A 11 -13.83 3.84 8.50
C VAL A 11 -13.76 4.65 9.80
N GLU A 12 -13.43 4.00 10.91
CA GLU A 12 -13.32 4.60 12.25
C GLU A 12 -12.01 4.17 12.93
N LEU A 13 -11.59 4.95 13.93
CA LEU A 13 -10.41 4.69 14.75
C LEU A 13 -10.84 4.67 16.23
N PRO A 14 -11.09 3.48 16.82
CA PRO A 14 -11.49 3.39 18.23
C PRO A 14 -10.48 4.07 19.16
N GLY A 15 -10.98 4.86 20.13
CA GLY A 15 -10.14 5.67 21.02
C GLY A 15 -9.60 6.96 20.38
N TYR A 16 -10.00 7.28 19.15
CA TYR A 16 -9.67 8.52 18.47
C TYR A 16 -10.93 9.18 17.88
N ARG A 17 -10.89 10.50 17.77
CA ARG A 17 -11.87 11.30 17.04
C ARG A 17 -11.21 11.86 15.78
N ILE A 18 -11.87 11.73 14.64
CA ILE A 18 -11.45 12.35 13.38
C ILE A 18 -11.91 13.81 13.39
N GLU A 19 -10.97 14.75 13.40
CA GLU A 19 -11.27 16.20 13.38
C GLU A 19 -11.40 16.75 11.96
N ARG A 20 -10.61 16.21 11.02
CA ARG A 20 -10.65 16.60 9.61
C ARG A 20 -10.43 15.39 8.71
N SER A 21 -11.24 15.30 7.66
CA SER A 21 -10.95 14.49 6.48
C SER A 21 -10.20 15.36 5.48
N LEU A 22 -9.04 14.89 5.04
CA LEU A 22 -8.13 15.66 4.17
C LEU A 22 -8.26 15.26 2.69
N GLY A 23 -9.15 14.29 2.38
CA GLY A 23 -9.35 13.75 1.05
C GLY A 23 -8.58 12.45 0.83
N ILE A 24 -8.47 12.05 -0.43
CA ILE A 24 -7.89 10.76 -0.81
C ILE A 24 -6.36 10.85 -0.83
N ALA A 25 -5.71 10.00 -0.05
CA ALA A 25 -4.30 9.68 -0.22
C ALA A 25 -4.16 8.37 -1.02
N ARG A 26 -3.14 8.30 -1.87
CA ARG A 26 -2.86 7.18 -2.75
C ARG A 26 -1.37 7.00 -3.00
N GLY A 27 -0.98 5.76 -3.25
CA GLY A 27 0.32 5.38 -3.74
C GLY A 27 0.18 4.39 -4.86
N ILE A 28 0.93 4.62 -5.94
CA ILE A 28 0.89 3.78 -7.14
C ILE A 28 2.28 3.21 -7.41
N VAL A 29 2.31 1.93 -7.75
CA VAL A 29 3.49 1.20 -8.20
C VAL A 29 3.11 0.39 -9.42
N VAL A 30 3.93 0.46 -10.47
CA VAL A 30 3.78 -0.37 -11.67
C VAL A 30 4.94 -1.36 -11.75
N ARG A 31 4.64 -2.62 -12.07
CA ARG A 31 5.62 -3.71 -12.20
C ARG A 31 5.43 -4.46 -13.50
N SER A 32 6.54 -4.76 -14.18
CA SER A 32 6.56 -5.63 -15.36
C SER A 32 6.96 -7.06 -14.96
N ARG A 33 6.26 -8.06 -15.52
CA ARG A 33 6.58 -9.49 -15.39
C ARG A 33 7.97 -9.82 -15.95
N SER A 34 8.49 -9.05 -16.91
CA SER A 34 9.85 -9.22 -17.43
C SER A 34 10.91 -8.86 -16.39
N ILE A 35 10.69 -7.83 -15.57
CA ILE A 35 11.60 -7.45 -14.47
C ILE A 35 11.55 -8.51 -13.36
N VAL A 36 10.36 -9.03 -13.08
CA VAL A 36 10.13 -10.16 -12.15
C VAL A 36 10.88 -11.42 -12.61
N GLY A 37 10.82 -11.76 -13.90
CA GLY A 37 11.50 -12.91 -14.48
C GLY A 37 13.02 -12.80 -14.48
N THR A 38 13.59 -11.59 -14.62
CA THR A 38 15.05 -11.39 -14.63
C THR A 38 15.67 -11.60 -13.25
N PHE A 39 14.95 -11.30 -12.17
CA PHE A 39 15.38 -11.60 -10.79
C PHE A 39 15.12 -13.06 -10.38
N GLY A 40 14.16 -13.75 -11.02
CA GLY A 40 13.79 -15.14 -10.72
C GLY A 40 14.58 -16.21 -11.47
N ALA A 41 15.33 -15.85 -12.51
CA ALA A 41 16.13 -16.81 -13.29
C ALA A 41 17.33 -17.39 -12.50
N SER A 42 17.75 -16.76 -11.40
CA SER A 42 18.93 -17.17 -10.62
C SER A 42 18.65 -18.06 -9.42
N ILE A 43 17.38 -18.31 -9.05
CA ILE A 43 17.02 -19.26 -7.97
C ILE A 43 16.00 -20.26 -8.52
N GLN A 44 16.50 -21.26 -9.22
CA GLN A 44 15.68 -22.40 -9.63
C GLN A 44 15.36 -23.32 -8.44
N THR A 45 14.06 -23.54 -8.27
CA THR A 45 13.40 -24.85 -8.16
C THR A 45 14.09 -25.94 -7.34
N LEU A 46 13.53 -26.24 -6.15
CA LEU A 46 13.54 -27.63 -5.67
C LEU A 46 12.31 -28.01 -4.82
N PHE A 47 11.63 -27.10 -4.10
CA PHE A 47 10.47 -27.49 -3.26
C PHE A 47 9.38 -26.40 -3.09
N GLY A 48 9.00 -25.67 -4.15
CA GLY A 48 7.95 -24.62 -4.07
C GLY A 48 8.42 -23.17 -4.21
N GLY A 49 9.65 -22.96 -4.71
CA GLY A 49 10.32 -21.65 -4.78
C GLY A 49 9.67 -20.57 -5.65
N ASN A 50 8.89 -20.94 -6.68
CA ASN A 50 8.27 -19.96 -7.56
C ASN A 50 7.16 -19.16 -6.86
N ILE A 51 6.30 -19.80 -6.05
CA ILE A 51 5.22 -19.09 -5.33
C ILE A 51 5.81 -18.11 -4.31
N SER A 52 6.84 -18.52 -3.57
CA SER A 52 7.50 -17.66 -2.59
C SER A 52 8.11 -16.40 -3.21
N LEU A 53 8.74 -16.52 -4.39
CA LEU A 53 9.27 -15.37 -5.13
C LEU A 53 8.15 -14.44 -5.63
N TYR A 54 7.09 -14.98 -6.24
CA TYR A 54 5.97 -14.14 -6.67
C TYR A 54 5.29 -13.44 -5.50
N THR A 55 5.15 -14.14 -4.36
CA THR A 55 4.65 -13.54 -3.11
C THR A 55 5.55 -12.40 -2.65
N SER A 56 6.87 -12.60 -2.58
CA SER A 56 7.80 -11.55 -2.11
C SER A 56 7.80 -10.31 -3.01
N LEU A 57 7.65 -10.50 -4.33
CA LEU A 57 7.54 -9.41 -5.28
C LEU A 57 6.22 -8.65 -5.13
N CYS A 58 5.12 -9.36 -4.91
CA CYS A 58 3.83 -8.75 -4.61
C CYS A 58 3.87 -7.96 -3.29
N GLU A 59 4.44 -8.53 -2.24
CA GLU A 59 4.63 -7.85 -0.95
C GLU A 59 5.48 -6.59 -1.10
N ARG A 60 6.58 -6.67 -1.86
CA ARG A 60 7.42 -5.50 -2.12
C ARG A 60 6.65 -4.40 -2.87
N ALA A 61 5.88 -4.76 -3.90
CA ALA A 61 5.10 -3.80 -4.67
C ALA A 61 4.01 -3.13 -3.80
N ARG A 62 3.33 -3.91 -2.94
CA ARG A 62 2.36 -3.38 -1.98
C ARG A 62 3.00 -2.46 -0.96
N GLN A 63 4.13 -2.86 -0.38
CA GLN A 63 4.89 -2.03 0.56
C GLN A 63 5.31 -0.69 -0.06
N ASP A 64 5.86 -0.72 -1.28
CA ASP A 64 6.24 0.50 -2.00
C ASP A 64 5.02 1.41 -2.26
N ALA A 65 3.85 0.85 -2.60
CA ALA A 65 2.61 1.61 -2.80
C ALA A 65 2.07 2.17 -1.47
N TYR A 66 2.16 1.40 -0.39
CA TYR A 66 1.77 1.81 0.95
C TYR A 66 2.58 3.01 1.46
N GLU A 67 3.90 2.95 1.32
CA GLU A 67 4.80 4.04 1.72
C GLU A 67 4.50 5.33 0.96
N ARG A 68 4.21 5.23 -0.35
CA ARG A 68 3.81 6.37 -1.18
C ARG A 68 2.47 6.97 -0.72
N MET A 69 1.49 6.13 -0.37
CA MET A 69 0.21 6.58 0.19
C MET A 69 0.41 7.32 1.53
N ILE A 70 1.24 6.78 2.42
CA ILE A 70 1.59 7.42 3.70
C ILE A 70 2.25 8.76 3.46
N GLU A 71 3.21 8.82 2.56
CA GLU A 71 3.93 10.06 2.26
C GLU A 71 2.98 11.12 1.69
N GLN A 72 2.05 10.74 0.80
CA GLN A 72 1.03 11.67 0.33
C GLN A 72 0.11 12.15 1.46
N ALA A 73 -0.37 11.25 2.32
CA ALA A 73 -1.18 11.63 3.48
C ALA A 73 -0.42 12.59 4.41
N ARG A 74 0.89 12.38 4.60
CA ARG A 74 1.77 13.26 5.37
C ARG A 74 1.88 14.65 4.74
N GLN A 75 2.04 14.72 3.42
CA GLN A 75 2.08 15.99 2.67
C GLN A 75 0.77 16.76 2.78
N MET A 76 -0.36 16.05 2.92
CA MET A 76 -1.68 16.65 3.18
C MET A 76 -1.86 17.12 4.62
N GLY A 77 -0.89 16.85 5.51
CA GLY A 77 -0.97 17.15 6.95
C GLY A 77 -1.71 16.10 7.77
N GLY A 78 -1.97 14.92 7.21
CA GLY A 78 -2.65 13.82 7.88
C GLY A 78 -1.73 13.07 8.85
N ASN A 79 -2.35 12.51 9.90
CA ASN A 79 -1.68 11.62 10.85
C ASN A 79 -2.27 10.20 10.89
N GLY A 80 -3.33 9.94 10.13
CA GLY A 80 -3.94 8.63 9.96
C GLY A 80 -4.58 8.48 8.58
N ILE A 81 -4.97 7.24 8.24
CA ILE A 81 -5.66 6.90 7.00
C ILE A 81 -6.75 5.87 7.32
N ILE A 82 -8.00 6.18 6.98
CA ILE A 82 -9.13 5.26 7.16
C ILE A 82 -9.62 4.75 5.80
N GLY A 83 -10.35 3.64 5.81
CA GLY A 83 -10.90 3.04 4.60
C GLY A 83 -9.83 2.57 3.63
N MET A 84 -8.64 2.23 4.15
CA MET A 84 -7.49 1.86 3.32
C MET A 84 -7.78 0.59 2.50
N ARG A 85 -7.43 0.59 1.22
CA ARG A 85 -7.60 -0.55 0.31
C ARG A 85 -6.39 -0.70 -0.61
N TYR A 86 -6.21 -1.91 -1.10
CA TYR A 86 -5.40 -2.19 -2.28
C TYR A 86 -6.31 -2.52 -3.46
N ASP A 87 -5.86 -2.11 -4.64
CA ASP A 87 -6.39 -2.55 -5.92
C ASP A 87 -5.23 -2.90 -6.86
N THR A 88 -5.49 -3.78 -7.83
CA THR A 88 -4.52 -4.19 -8.82
C THR A 88 -5.14 -4.25 -10.21
N THR A 89 -4.51 -3.61 -11.18
CA THR A 89 -5.00 -3.57 -12.56
C THR A 89 -3.90 -3.98 -13.53
N ASP A 90 -4.19 -4.93 -14.43
CA ASP A 90 -3.31 -5.22 -15.56
C ASP A 90 -3.49 -4.13 -16.62
N ILE A 91 -2.53 -3.22 -16.74
CA ILE A 91 -2.61 -2.04 -17.62
C ILE A 91 -2.01 -2.31 -19.02
N ALA A 92 -1.20 -3.37 -19.15
CA ALA A 92 -0.69 -3.87 -20.41
C ALA A 92 -0.28 -5.34 -20.26
N SER A 93 0.03 -6.02 -21.37
CA SER A 93 0.49 -7.41 -21.34
C SER A 93 1.74 -7.55 -20.46
N GLY A 94 1.59 -8.28 -19.36
CA GLY A 94 2.67 -8.47 -18.39
C GLY A 94 3.05 -7.22 -17.58
N VAL A 95 2.19 -6.21 -17.50
CA VAL A 95 2.41 -5.02 -16.66
C VAL A 95 1.21 -4.81 -15.75
N THR A 96 1.47 -4.86 -14.44
CA THR A 96 0.45 -4.75 -13.40
C THR A 96 0.70 -3.50 -12.56
N GLU A 97 -0.33 -2.69 -12.38
CA GLU A 97 -0.41 -1.60 -11.41
C GLU A 97 -0.87 -2.16 -10.06
N VAL A 98 -0.23 -1.69 -8.99
CA VAL A 98 -0.69 -1.82 -7.61
C VAL A 98 -1.02 -0.42 -7.10
N LEU A 99 -2.28 -0.21 -6.78
CA LEU A 99 -2.80 1.01 -6.17
C LEU A 99 -3.09 0.74 -4.69
N CYS A 100 -2.57 1.59 -3.82
CA CYS A 100 -2.90 1.66 -2.41
C CYS A 100 -3.59 2.99 -2.14
N TYR A 101 -4.77 3.01 -1.51
CA TYR A 101 -5.50 4.26 -1.28
C TYR A 101 -6.35 4.24 -0.02
N GLY A 102 -6.71 5.42 0.47
CA GLY A 102 -7.64 5.61 1.58
C GLY A 102 -7.91 7.09 1.83
N THR A 103 -8.70 7.41 2.84
CA THR A 103 -8.96 8.80 3.24
C THR A 103 -7.95 9.23 4.28
N ALA A 104 -7.11 10.21 3.94
CA ALA A 104 -6.20 10.84 4.90
C ALA A 104 -7.02 11.65 5.92
N VAL A 105 -6.65 11.54 7.19
CA VAL A 105 -7.37 12.21 8.28
C VAL A 105 -6.40 12.88 9.25
N GLN A 106 -6.92 13.88 9.97
CA GLN A 106 -6.37 14.36 11.22
C GLN A 106 -7.20 13.75 12.36
N ALA A 107 -6.62 12.84 13.11
CA ALA A 107 -7.21 12.20 14.28
C ALA A 107 -6.56 12.68 15.58
N VAL A 108 -7.35 12.78 16.64
CA VAL A 108 -6.88 13.09 18.01
C VAL A 108 -7.39 12.03 18.97
N ARG A 109 -6.66 11.74 20.05
CA ARG A 109 -7.14 10.81 21.09
C ARG A 109 -8.48 11.31 21.62
N ALA A 110 -9.45 10.41 21.70
CA ALA A 110 -10.67 10.67 22.46
C ALA A 110 -10.31 10.64 23.94
N GLY A 111 -10.62 11.73 24.66
CA GLY A 111 -10.48 11.81 26.12
C GLY A 111 -11.55 11.03 26.85
#